data_AF-A0A838YIM4-F1
#
_entry.id   AF-A0A838YIM4-F1
#
_cell.length_a   1.000
_cell.length_b   1.000
_cell.length_c   1.000
_cell.angle_alpha   90.00
_cell.angle_beta   90.00
_cell.angle_gamma   90.00
#
_symmetry.space_group_name_H-M   'P 1'
#
loop_
_entity.id
_entity.type
_entity.pdbx_description
1 polymer ?
#
loop_
_entity_poly.entity_id
_entity_poly.type
_entity_poly.pdbx_seq_one_letter_code
_entity_poly.pdbx_strand_id
1 'polypeptide(L)'
;MKLTEDQITTIKSWIESGDDLGKIQNQINESFDINLTYLETRFLLSDLKIELNEDEEEEEEEQEPVDEPTAEIQDSDNVTENTEDPEQQETPSGDLEKEETEGAQPTNINVSVDSITQPQCVISGKVTFSDGQLASWWFDQMGQLGLNPDQEGYTPSREDVAVFQVELRKVLAEQGLG
;
A
#
# COMPACT_ATOMS: atom_id res chain seq x y z
N MET A 1 16.60 -13.86 -14.40
CA MET A 1 16.66 -13.59 -15.85
C MET A 1 18.01 -12.93 -16.17
N LYS A 2 18.51 -12.96 -17.40
CA LYS A 2 19.76 -12.26 -17.76
C LYS A 2 19.46 -11.29 -18.90
N LEU A 3 19.77 -10.01 -18.70
CA LEU A 3 19.75 -9.00 -19.75
C LEU A 3 20.92 -9.25 -20.73
N THR A 4 20.75 -8.75 -21.94
CA THR A 4 21.79 -8.74 -22.98
C THR A 4 22.85 -7.69 -22.67
N GLU A 5 24.05 -7.84 -23.24
CA GLU A 5 25.16 -6.89 -23.02
C GLU A 5 24.80 -5.46 -23.48
N ASP A 6 24.01 -5.31 -24.54
CA ASP A 6 23.49 -4.03 -25.00
C ASP A 6 22.58 -3.37 -23.94
N GLN A 7 21.67 -4.14 -23.35
CA GLN A 7 20.76 -3.66 -22.29
C GLN A 7 21.51 -3.24 -21.02
N ILE A 8 22.52 -4.01 -20.63
CA ILE A 8 23.38 -3.71 -19.49
C ILE A 8 24.15 -2.40 -19.72
N THR A 9 24.60 -2.15 -20.95
CA THR A 9 25.32 -0.92 -21.30
C THR A 9 24.42 0.30 -21.21
N THR A 10 23.18 0.20 -21.67
CA THR A 10 22.19 1.28 -21.55
C THR A 10 21.86 1.58 -20.08
N ILE A 11 21.65 0.55 -19.26
CA ILE A 11 21.36 0.71 -17.83
C ILE A 11 22.54 1.37 -17.10
N LYS A 12 23.78 1.02 -17.43
CA LYS A 12 24.96 1.70 -16.89
C LYS A 12 24.97 3.18 -17.21
N SER A 13 24.59 3.57 -18.42
CA SER A 13 24.51 4.99 -18.81
C SER A 13 23.47 5.77 -17.98
N TRP A 14 22.33 5.15 -17.65
CA TRP A 14 21.31 5.76 -16.78
C TRP A 14 21.80 5.90 -15.35
N ILE A 15 22.53 4.91 -14.85
CA ILE A 15 23.14 4.98 -13.51
C ILE A 15 24.26 6.02 -13.45
N GLU A 16 25.10 6.13 -14.49
CA GLU A 16 26.11 7.20 -14.60
C GLU A 16 25.48 8.60 -14.70
N SER A 17 24.22 8.67 -15.16
CA SER A 17 23.43 9.91 -15.17
C SER A 17 22.79 10.24 -13.81
N GLY A 18 22.97 9.37 -12.81
CA GLY A 18 22.41 9.54 -11.47
C GLY A 18 20.92 9.20 -11.38
N ASP A 19 20.38 8.41 -12.32
CA ASP A 19 18.98 8.00 -12.23
C ASP A 19 18.75 7.06 -11.03
N ASP A 20 17.68 7.33 -10.29
CA ASP A 20 17.22 6.50 -9.19
C ASP A 20 16.76 5.11 -9.69
N LEU A 21 16.81 4.12 -8.79
CA LEU A 21 16.41 2.74 -9.04
C LEU A 21 14.99 2.63 -9.62
N GLY A 22 14.03 3.43 -9.12
CA GLY A 22 12.66 3.44 -9.63
C GLY A 22 12.56 3.98 -11.06
N LYS A 23 13.34 5.02 -11.40
CA LYS A 23 13.43 5.53 -12.77
C LYS A 23 14.06 4.51 -13.71
N ILE A 24 15.12 3.84 -13.28
CA ILE A 24 15.78 2.78 -14.06
C ILE A 24 14.82 1.62 -14.30
N GLN A 25 14.06 1.19 -13.29
CA GLN A 25 13.05 0.14 -13.43
C GLN A 25 12.01 0.50 -14.50
N ASN A 26 11.46 1.72 -14.46
CA ASN A 26 10.49 2.18 -15.44
C ASN A 26 11.08 2.24 -16.85
N GLN A 27 12.30 2.78 -17.01
CA GLN A 27 12.97 2.81 -18.31
C GLN A 27 13.26 1.41 -18.86
N ILE A 28 13.56 0.43 -18.01
CA ILE A 28 13.73 -0.97 -18.45
C ILE A 28 12.39 -1.54 -18.91
N ASN A 29 11.32 -1.33 -18.13
CA ASN A 29 9.99 -1.80 -18.47
C ASN A 29 9.49 -1.22 -19.80
N GLU A 30 9.69 0.08 -20.04
CA GLU A 30 9.27 0.76 -21.28
C GLU A 30 10.19 0.50 -22.47
N SER A 31 11.52 0.54 -22.28
CA SER A 31 12.48 0.44 -23.38
C SER A 31 12.69 -0.98 -23.86
N PHE A 32 12.58 -1.95 -22.94
CA PHE A 32 12.88 -3.35 -23.24
C PHE A 32 11.64 -4.25 -23.22
N ASP A 33 10.46 -3.72 -22.83
CA ASP A 33 9.21 -4.48 -22.65
C ASP A 33 9.37 -5.65 -21.65
N ILE A 34 10.32 -5.51 -20.71
CA ILE A 34 10.63 -6.51 -19.68
C ILE A 34 10.04 -6.03 -18.39
N ASN A 35 9.04 -6.73 -17.85
CA ASN A 35 8.45 -6.37 -16.56
C ASN A 35 9.35 -6.83 -15.41
N LEU A 36 10.26 -5.96 -14.96
CA LEU A 36 11.09 -6.21 -13.79
C LEU A 36 10.41 -5.70 -12.53
N THR A 37 10.49 -6.50 -11.46
CA THR A 37 10.15 -6.04 -10.11
C THR A 37 11.29 -5.24 -9.49
N TYR A 38 10.98 -4.40 -8.50
CA TYR A 38 11.96 -3.54 -7.85
C TYR A 38 13.13 -4.33 -7.24
N LEU A 39 12.83 -5.51 -6.70
CA LEU A 39 13.80 -6.46 -6.16
C LEU A 39 14.75 -6.96 -7.25
N GLU A 40 14.22 -7.31 -8.43
CA GLU A 40 15.04 -7.79 -9.55
C GLU A 40 15.93 -6.70 -10.12
N THR A 41 15.45 -5.46 -10.20
CA THR A 41 16.27 -4.31 -10.61
C THR A 41 17.40 -4.06 -9.60
N ARG A 42 17.13 -4.16 -8.29
CA ARG A 42 18.15 -4.05 -7.23
C ARG A 42 19.19 -5.17 -7.32
N PHE A 43 18.76 -6.41 -7.56
CA PHE A 43 19.67 -7.54 -7.78
C PHE A 43 20.53 -7.35 -9.03
N LEU A 44 19.97 -6.78 -10.10
CA LEU A 44 20.68 -6.44 -11.32
C LEU A 44 21.78 -5.40 -11.06
N LEU A 45 21.47 -4.31 -10.36
CA LEU A 45 22.48 -3.31 -10.00
C LEU A 45 23.56 -3.89 -9.09
N SER A 46 23.17 -4.79 -8.17
CA SER A 46 24.12 -5.52 -7.30
C SER A 46 25.04 -6.45 -8.10
N ASP A 47 24.53 -7.15 -9.11
CA ASP A 47 25.33 -8.01 -10.01
C ASP A 47 26.30 -7.17 -10.87
N LEU A 48 25.88 -5.96 -11.25
CA LEU A 48 26.73 -4.96 -11.91
C LEU A 48 27.78 -4.35 -10.97
N LYS A 49 27.81 -4.71 -9.67
CA LYS A 49 28.68 -4.15 -8.62
C LYS A 49 28.58 -2.63 -8.49
N ILE A 50 27.40 -2.09 -8.72
CA ILE A 50 27.16 -0.66 -8.58
C ILE A 50 26.59 -0.41 -7.20
N GLU A 51 27.37 0.28 -6.37
CA GLU A 51 26.88 0.88 -5.12
C GLU A 51 26.21 2.19 -5.52
N LEU A 52 24.87 2.25 -5.45
CA LEU A 52 24.17 3.52 -5.44
C LEU A 52 24.63 4.22 -4.17
N ASN A 53 25.58 5.15 -4.31
CA ASN A 53 25.87 6.10 -3.26
C ASN A 53 24.60 6.94 -3.07
N GLU A 54 23.81 6.56 -2.08
CA GLU A 54 22.86 7.46 -1.41
C GLU A 54 23.70 8.50 -0.66
N ASP A 55 24.44 9.35 -1.38
CA ASP A 55 24.99 10.59 -0.84
C ASP A 55 23.87 11.63 -0.94
N GLU A 56 23.57 12.21 0.22
CA GLU A 56 22.60 13.27 0.48
C GLU A 56 22.69 14.41 -0.55
N GLU A 57 21.61 14.65 -1.30
CA GLU A 57 21.25 16.00 -1.75
C GLU A 57 19.84 16.31 -1.19
N GLU A 58 19.84 16.81 0.06
CA GLU A 58 18.88 17.83 0.48
C GLU A 58 19.23 19.16 -0.21
N GLU A 59 18.21 20.01 -0.41
CA GLU A 59 18.23 21.39 -0.97
C GLU A 59 18.09 21.44 -2.51
N GLU A 60 17.14 22.14 -3.15
CA GLU A 60 16.44 23.37 -2.80
C GLU A 60 15.19 23.58 -3.69
N GLU A 61 14.33 24.48 -3.24
CA GLU A 61 13.02 24.90 -3.73
C GLU A 61 12.98 25.48 -5.17
N GLU A 62 11.83 25.35 -5.86
CA GLU A 62 11.00 26.46 -6.39
C GLU A 62 10.14 26.03 -7.61
N GLN A 63 8.82 26.11 -7.42
CA GLN A 63 7.80 26.75 -8.29
C GLN A 63 7.95 26.58 -9.82
N GLU A 64 6.92 26.18 -10.56
CA GLU A 64 5.72 26.99 -10.79
C GLU A 64 4.51 26.17 -11.29
N PRO A 65 3.29 26.67 -11.03
CA PRO A 65 2.05 26.17 -11.60
C PRO A 65 1.87 26.68 -13.03
N VAL A 66 1.40 25.85 -13.96
CA VAL A 66 0.79 26.33 -15.20
C VAL A 66 -0.61 25.76 -15.31
N ASP A 67 -1.51 26.61 -14.84
CA ASP A 67 -2.86 26.89 -15.32
C ASP A 67 -3.12 26.37 -16.75
N GLU A 68 -4.24 25.67 -16.93
CA GLU A 68 -4.90 25.44 -18.22
C GLU A 68 -5.15 26.80 -18.94
N PRO A 69 -5.52 26.85 -20.25
CA PRO A 69 -6.95 26.75 -20.52
C PRO A 69 -7.35 26.27 -21.93
N THR A 70 -8.66 26.01 -22.04
CA THR A 70 -9.53 26.16 -23.23
C THR A 70 -9.62 24.91 -24.11
N ALA A 71 -10.60 24.03 -23.87
CA ALA A 71 -12.04 24.17 -24.16
C ALA A 71 -12.37 24.14 -25.66
N GLU A 72 -13.13 23.11 -26.07
CA GLU A 72 -14.32 23.38 -26.87
C GLU A 72 -15.46 22.46 -26.45
N ILE A 73 -16.50 23.14 -25.97
CA ILE A 73 -17.82 22.68 -25.56
C ILE A 73 -18.69 22.58 -26.82
N GLN A 74 -19.59 21.59 -26.87
CA GLN A 74 -21.01 21.75 -27.28
C GLN A 74 -21.72 20.39 -27.14
N ASP A 75 -22.54 20.23 -26.10
CA ASP A 75 -23.96 20.64 -26.01
C ASP A 75 -24.90 19.65 -26.69
N SER A 76 -25.67 18.91 -25.89
CA SER A 76 -27.13 18.90 -26.02
C SER A 76 -27.80 18.20 -24.84
N ASP A 77 -28.65 18.99 -24.21
CA ASP A 77 -29.97 18.65 -23.67
C ASP A 77 -30.11 17.97 -22.29
N ASN A 78 -30.25 18.87 -21.33
CA ASN A 78 -31.02 18.80 -20.09
C ASN A 78 -32.49 18.35 -20.30
N VAL A 79 -32.94 17.35 -19.53
CA VAL A 79 -34.31 17.35 -18.98
C VAL A 79 -34.26 16.93 -17.50
N THR A 80 -34.56 17.93 -16.67
CA THR A 80 -34.85 17.92 -15.23
C THR A 80 -36.31 17.50 -14.96
N GLU A 81 -36.63 17.29 -13.66
CA GLU A 81 -37.96 17.18 -12.98
C GLU A 81 -38.52 15.75 -12.82
N ASN A 82 -38.96 15.24 -11.64
CA ASN A 82 -39.38 15.79 -10.34
C ASN A 82 -39.09 14.70 -9.24
N THR A 83 -38.64 15.00 -8.01
CA THR A 83 -39.37 15.51 -6.80
C THR A 83 -40.57 14.60 -6.46
N GLU A 84 -40.72 13.96 -5.28
CA GLU A 84 -40.91 14.52 -3.93
C GLU A 84 -40.74 13.42 -2.83
N ASP A 85 -40.07 13.82 -1.74
CA ASP A 85 -40.16 13.37 -0.31
C ASP A 85 -41.59 13.63 0.25
N PRO A 86 -42.06 13.33 1.49
CA PRO A 86 -41.47 12.75 2.72
C PRO A 86 -42.33 11.64 3.38
N GLU A 87 -41.85 11.10 4.52
CA GLU A 87 -42.55 10.97 5.82
C GLU A 87 -41.89 9.83 6.63
N GLN A 88 -41.00 10.17 7.56
CA GLN A 88 -41.26 10.35 9.00
C GLN A 88 -41.43 9.06 9.81
N GLN A 89 -40.45 8.87 10.72
CA GLN A 89 -40.58 8.35 12.10
C GLN A 89 -41.07 6.89 12.22
N GLU A 90 -40.52 6.02 13.06
CA GLU A 90 -40.31 6.17 14.49
C GLU A 90 -39.25 5.15 14.95
N THR A 91 -38.42 5.56 15.91
CA THR A 91 -37.76 4.63 16.84
C THR A 91 -38.81 3.85 17.63
N PRO A 92 -38.53 2.60 17.99
CA PRO A 92 -38.54 2.31 19.42
C PRO A 92 -37.31 1.54 19.86
N SER A 93 -36.85 1.88 21.07
CA SER A 93 -35.93 1.09 21.87
C SER A 93 -36.36 -0.38 21.94
N GLY A 94 -35.40 -1.27 21.73
CA GLY A 94 -35.49 -2.69 22.01
C GLY A 94 -34.09 -3.24 22.19
N ASP A 95 -33.71 -3.42 23.44
CA ASP A 95 -32.51 -4.11 23.90
C ASP A 95 -32.50 -5.59 23.42
N LEU A 96 -31.29 -6.10 23.27
CA LEU A 96 -30.87 -7.49 23.01
C LEU A 96 -30.75 -8.01 21.56
N GLU A 97 -29.53 -8.51 21.36
CA GLU A 97 -29.08 -9.58 20.46
C GLU A 97 -28.76 -9.23 19.00
N LYS A 98 -27.45 -9.04 18.79
CA LYS A 98 -26.64 -9.62 17.70
C LYS A 98 -27.45 -10.36 16.62
N GLU A 99 -27.66 -9.69 15.50
CA GLU A 99 -27.74 -10.31 14.17
C GLU A 99 -26.82 -9.48 13.27
N GLU A 100 -25.63 -10.00 12.95
CA GLU A 100 -25.41 -10.79 11.74
C GLU A 100 -25.65 -9.93 10.49
N THR A 101 -24.65 -9.09 10.19
CA THR A 101 -24.48 -8.53 8.86
C THR A 101 -24.10 -9.65 7.91
N GLU A 102 -25.11 -10.13 7.20
CA GLU A 102 -25.04 -11.04 6.07
C GLU A 102 -24.03 -10.50 5.03
N GLY A 103 -23.03 -11.31 4.69
CA GLY A 103 -22.11 -11.04 3.57
C GLY A 103 -20.61 -11.04 3.86
N ALA A 104 -20.11 -11.77 4.86
CA ALA A 104 -18.68 -12.10 4.91
C ALA A 104 -18.52 -13.52 5.43
N GLN A 105 -17.89 -14.37 4.62
CA GLN A 105 -17.45 -15.69 5.09
C GLN A 105 -16.58 -15.47 6.33
N PRO A 106 -16.54 -16.40 7.31
CA PRO A 106 -15.65 -16.26 8.45
C PRO A 106 -14.21 -16.36 7.95
N THR A 107 -13.63 -15.24 7.53
CA THR A 107 -12.20 -15.08 7.30
C THR A 107 -11.58 -15.16 8.69
N ASN A 108 -11.22 -16.38 9.09
CA ASN A 108 -10.62 -16.68 10.38
C ASN A 108 -9.21 -16.07 10.39
N ILE A 109 -9.13 -14.78 10.72
CA ILE A 109 -7.88 -14.07 10.95
C ILE A 109 -7.64 -14.04 12.45
N ASN A 110 -6.45 -14.46 12.87
CA ASN A 110 -6.05 -14.37 14.27
C ASN A 110 -4.99 -13.31 14.43
N VAL A 111 -5.24 -12.31 15.29
CA VAL A 111 -4.30 -11.23 15.58
C VAL A 111 -3.86 -11.32 17.03
N SER A 112 -2.56 -11.25 17.27
CA SER A 112 -1.94 -11.25 18.60
C SER A 112 -1.03 -10.04 18.73
N VAL A 113 -1.02 -9.41 19.90
CA VAL A 113 -0.15 -8.28 20.25
C VAL A 113 0.96 -8.79 21.17
N ASP A 114 2.20 -8.48 20.84
CA ASP A 114 3.35 -8.76 21.70
C ASP A 114 3.39 -7.77 22.87
N SER A 115 3.60 -8.29 24.08
CA SER A 115 3.65 -7.50 25.31
C SER A 115 4.98 -6.77 25.52
N ILE A 116 5.95 -6.98 24.63
CA ILE A 116 7.29 -6.40 24.70
C ILE A 116 7.41 -5.35 23.59
N THR A 117 7.50 -4.08 23.99
CA THR A 117 7.83 -2.98 23.08
C THR A 117 9.23 -3.20 22.51
N GLN A 118 9.34 -3.41 21.20
CA GLN A 118 10.63 -3.50 20.51
C GLN A 118 11.24 -2.11 20.30
N PRO A 119 12.58 -1.99 20.27
CA PRO A 119 13.22 -0.74 19.89
C PRO A 119 12.71 -0.28 18.51
N GLN A 120 12.36 1.01 18.39
CA GLN A 120 11.76 1.64 17.19
C GLN A 120 10.26 1.38 16.93
N CYS A 121 9.61 0.42 17.61
CA CYS A 121 8.17 0.16 17.44
C CYS A 121 7.39 0.48 18.72
N VAL A 122 6.21 1.09 18.59
CA VAL A 122 5.33 1.36 19.73
C VAL A 122 4.53 0.11 20.11
N ILE A 123 4.09 -0.64 19.12
CA ILE A 123 3.30 -1.86 19.29
C ILE A 123 3.73 -2.84 18.20
N SER A 124 3.88 -4.11 18.52
CA SER A 124 4.15 -5.15 17.53
C SER A 124 3.34 -6.39 17.85
N GLY A 125 3.24 -7.29 16.89
CA GLY A 125 2.55 -8.55 17.09
C GLY A 125 2.64 -9.47 15.88
N LYS A 126 1.79 -10.50 15.91
CA LYS A 126 1.66 -11.47 14.84
C LYS A 126 0.23 -11.58 14.37
N VAL A 127 0.07 -11.92 13.10
CA VAL A 127 -1.21 -12.24 12.48
C VAL A 127 -1.10 -13.54 11.70
N THR A 128 -2.14 -14.36 11.78
CA THR A 128 -2.38 -15.48 10.88
C THR A 128 -3.59 -15.12 10.02
N PHE A 129 -3.38 -15.02 8.71
CA PHE A 129 -4.42 -14.71 7.74
C PHE A 129 -5.33 -15.92 7.46
N SER A 130 -6.42 -15.70 6.73
CA SER A 130 -7.43 -16.74 6.49
C SER A 130 -6.92 -17.92 5.65
N ASP A 131 -5.87 -17.70 4.87
CA ASP A 131 -5.13 -18.71 4.10
C ASP A 131 -4.11 -19.50 4.95
N GLY A 132 -4.00 -19.18 6.24
CA GLY A 132 -3.06 -19.80 7.18
C GLY A 132 -1.65 -19.22 7.11
N GLN A 133 -1.41 -18.20 6.29
CA GLN A 133 -0.11 -17.56 6.20
C GLN A 133 0.13 -16.64 7.41
N LEU A 134 1.35 -16.68 7.94
CA LEU A 134 1.75 -15.87 9.08
C LEU A 134 2.48 -14.60 8.63
N ALA A 135 2.22 -13.51 9.34
CA ALA A 135 2.98 -12.27 9.23
C ALA A 135 3.20 -11.65 10.60
N SER A 136 4.32 -10.96 10.76
CA SER A 136 4.55 -10.04 11.87
C SER A 136 4.07 -8.65 11.48
N TRP A 137 3.46 -7.93 12.40
CA TRP A 137 3.01 -6.54 12.17
C TRP A 137 3.55 -5.63 13.27
N TRP A 138 3.69 -4.35 12.97
CA TRP A 138 4.13 -3.35 13.94
C TRP A 138 3.61 -1.96 13.62
N PHE A 139 3.55 -1.13 14.64
CA PHE A 139 3.41 0.32 14.54
C PHE A 139 4.74 0.97 14.85
N ASP A 140 5.19 1.85 13.96
CA ASP A 140 6.33 2.70 14.22
C ASP A 140 5.95 3.91 15.11
N GLN A 141 6.91 4.78 15.41
CA GLN A 141 6.69 5.99 16.21
C GLN A 141 5.81 7.04 15.50
N MET A 142 5.63 6.93 14.18
CA MET A 142 4.76 7.79 13.39
C MET A 142 3.32 7.24 13.32
N GLY A 143 3.06 6.08 13.92
CA GLY A 143 1.75 5.41 13.86
C GLY A 143 1.47 4.72 12.52
N GLN A 144 2.50 4.46 11.71
CA GLN A 144 2.35 3.69 10.47
C GLN A 144 2.35 2.20 10.77
N LEU A 145 1.38 1.49 10.20
CA LEU A 145 1.27 0.03 10.28
C LEU A 145 2.18 -0.62 9.24
N GLY A 146 3.20 -1.33 9.70
CA GLY A 146 4.03 -2.22 8.90
C GLY A 146 3.55 -3.67 8.98
N LEU A 147 3.73 -4.40 7.89
CA LEU A 147 3.48 -5.84 7.79
C LEU A 147 4.70 -6.54 7.17
N ASN A 148 5.20 -7.57 7.83
CA ASN A 148 6.30 -8.42 7.37
C ASN A 148 5.82 -9.88 7.35
N PRO A 149 5.50 -10.42 6.17
CA PRO A 149 5.09 -11.81 6.04
C PRO A 149 6.26 -12.77 6.26
N ASP A 150 5.99 -13.93 6.85
CA ASP A 150 7.01 -14.97 7.07
C ASP A 150 7.47 -15.61 5.74
N GLN A 151 6.65 -15.50 4.69
CA GLN A 151 6.99 -15.92 3.34
C GLN A 151 7.37 -14.73 2.48
N GLU A 152 8.56 -14.76 1.88
CA GLU A 152 9.03 -13.72 0.97
C GLU A 152 8.10 -13.58 -0.24
N GLY A 153 7.74 -12.34 -0.58
CA GLY A 153 6.84 -12.04 -1.71
C GLY A 153 5.37 -12.39 -1.48
N TYR A 154 5.00 -12.89 -0.30
CA TYR A 154 3.60 -13.05 0.04
C TYR A 154 2.93 -11.68 0.23
N THR A 155 1.80 -11.49 -0.46
CA THR A 155 0.94 -10.32 -0.27
C THR A 155 -0.43 -10.83 0.14
N PRO A 156 -0.92 -10.51 1.36
CA PRO A 156 -2.25 -10.93 1.78
C PRO A 156 -3.33 -10.39 0.86
N SER A 157 -4.46 -11.09 0.77
CA SER A 157 -5.58 -10.67 -0.07
C SER A 157 -6.16 -9.34 0.41
N ARG A 158 -6.80 -8.58 -0.50
CA ARG A 158 -7.42 -7.29 -0.14
C ARG A 158 -8.48 -7.44 0.94
N GLU A 159 -9.23 -8.54 0.90
CA GLU A 159 -10.24 -8.88 1.90
C GLU A 159 -9.58 -9.17 3.26
N ASP A 160 -8.50 -9.95 3.26
CA ASP A 160 -7.74 -10.27 4.47
C ASP A 160 -7.15 -9.01 5.12
N VAL A 161 -6.58 -8.10 4.33
CA VAL A 161 -6.03 -6.84 4.85
C VAL A 161 -7.13 -5.98 5.49
N ALA A 162 -8.30 -5.88 4.86
CA ALA A 162 -9.41 -5.10 5.39
C ALA A 162 -9.91 -5.67 6.73
N VAL A 163 -10.06 -7.00 6.82
CA VAL A 163 -10.49 -7.67 8.05
C VAL A 163 -9.40 -7.58 9.14
N PHE A 164 -8.13 -7.78 8.77
CA PHE A 164 -7.00 -7.62 9.68
C PHE A 164 -6.96 -6.24 10.35
N GLN A 165 -7.16 -5.16 9.59
CA GLN A 165 -7.18 -3.80 10.17
C GLN A 165 -8.34 -3.56 11.14
N VAL A 166 -9.49 -4.22 10.92
CA VAL A 166 -10.64 -4.14 11.84
C VAL A 166 -10.34 -4.92 13.12
N GLU A 167 -9.89 -6.18 13.00
CA GLU A 167 -9.55 -7.02 14.14
C GLU A 167 -8.39 -6.44 14.95
N LEU A 168 -7.35 -5.92 14.29
CA LEU A 168 -6.22 -5.27 14.96
C LEU A 168 -6.68 -4.11 15.84
N ARG A 169 -7.49 -3.19 15.30
CA ARG A 169 -8.01 -2.05 16.10
C ARG A 169 -8.83 -2.50 17.29
N LYS A 170 -9.64 -3.55 17.13
CA LYS A 170 -10.43 -4.11 18.22
C LYS A 170 -9.54 -4.70 19.31
N VAL A 171 -8.54 -5.51 18.94
CA VAL A 171 -7.57 -6.09 19.89
C VAL A 171 -6.79 -5.00 20.62
N LEU A 172 -6.39 -3.92 19.91
CA LEU A 172 -5.71 -2.78 20.55
C LEU A 172 -6.62 -2.02 21.51
N ALA A 173 -7.87 -1.77 21.13
CA ALA A 173 -8.85 -1.11 22.00
C ALA A 173 -9.12 -1.93 23.27
N GLU A 174 -9.24 -3.26 23.15
CA GLU A 174 -9.40 -4.18 24.28
C GLU A 174 -8.19 -4.16 25.23
N GLN A 175 -6.99 -3.93 24.70
CA GLN A 175 -5.76 -3.80 25.48
C GLN A 175 -5.49 -2.36 25.98
N GLY A 176 -6.33 -1.38 25.62
CA GLY A 176 -6.16 0.03 25.98
C GLY A 176 -5.04 0.74 25.21
N LEU A 177 -4.69 0.23 24.02
CA LEU A 177 -3.60 0.69 23.15
C LEU A 177 -4.10 1.29 21.82
N GLY A 178 -5.41 1.50 21.66
CA GLY A 178 -6.06 1.97 20.43
C GLY A 178 -6.58 3.41 20.49
#